data_AF-A0A8H4V329-F1
#
_entry.id   AF-A0A8H4V329-F1
#
_cell.length_a   1.000
_cell.length_b   1.000
_cell.length_c   1.000
_cell.angle_alpha   90.00
_cell.angle_beta   90.00
_cell.angle_gamma   90.00
#
_symmetry.space_group_name_H-M   'P 1'
#
loop_
_entity.id
_entity.type
_entity.pdbx_description
1 polymer ?
#
loop_
_entity_poly.entity_id
_entity_poly.type
_entity_poly.pdbx_seq_one_letter_code
_entity_poly.pdbx_strand_id
1 'polypeptide(L)'
;MFADKAINISTIADDILTKTEKGKIPLLQENVAFYGMALWFSFFTHTIDYGSKFERVVDIITSPFVKDGLTKDNLLAWNWYNVAMRATTKAGDRPIILAGVLDLDVKEILDAKGSDARMRKFYGMLDEFPHDIIFQEGPRFEEDGMRWAVKVCQFLDEPRYLGHEPGKITPRGLKISALSSWLFPSQLGFDLRRIDFDEGQRAWERWLAQHQLESVQSPNLCVFEPKFEVEWKANANYGIILMESKASHPGGFALCALVELQTTEGNDVHFARYLGVGTVKGLSNWSSLPENRVLLPFGWDSLQKREWVVG
;
A
#
# COMPACT_ATOMS: atom_id res chain seq x y z
N MET A 1 -26.11 -14.79 4.85
CA MET A 1 -27.44 -14.14 4.84
C MET A 1 -27.78 -13.44 3.52
N PHE A 2 -26.81 -13.17 2.62
CA PHE A 2 -27.03 -12.31 1.45
C PHE A 2 -26.53 -12.86 0.10
N ALA A 3 -26.28 -14.16 -0.01
CA ALA A 3 -25.66 -14.72 -1.22
C ALA A 3 -26.57 -14.68 -2.47
N ASP A 4 -27.91 -14.70 -2.31
CA ASP A 4 -28.81 -15.00 -3.44
C ASP A 4 -29.96 -14.01 -3.67
N LYS A 5 -29.91 -12.78 -3.11
CA LYS A 5 -30.95 -11.76 -3.37
C LYS A 5 -30.37 -10.39 -3.65
N ALA A 6 -30.94 -9.71 -4.65
CA ALA A 6 -30.72 -8.29 -4.88
C ALA A 6 -31.22 -7.52 -3.65
N ILE A 7 -30.30 -6.83 -2.97
CA ILE A 7 -30.62 -6.03 -1.79
C ILE A 7 -30.88 -4.60 -2.25
N ASN A 8 -32.04 -4.06 -1.86
CA ASN A 8 -32.35 -2.67 -2.11
C ASN A 8 -31.60 -1.78 -1.09
N ILE A 9 -30.79 -0.86 -1.61
CA ILE A 9 -29.89 0.01 -0.84
C ILE A 9 -30.66 0.86 0.17
N SER A 10 -31.90 1.26 -0.15
CA SER A 10 -32.72 2.10 0.72
C SER A 10 -33.36 1.36 1.90
N THR A 11 -33.32 0.03 1.94
CA THR A 11 -34.02 -0.78 2.96
C THR A 11 -33.10 -1.72 3.72
N ILE A 12 -31.78 -1.71 3.47
CA ILE A 12 -30.84 -2.66 4.07
C ILE A 12 -30.61 -2.40 5.57
N ALA A 13 -30.61 -1.13 5.99
CA ALA A 13 -30.50 -0.77 7.41
C ALA A 13 -31.71 -1.31 8.19
N ASP A 14 -32.92 -1.13 7.64
CA ASP A 14 -34.15 -1.68 8.21
C ASP A 14 -34.15 -3.21 8.19
N ASP A 15 -33.66 -3.84 7.13
CA ASP A 15 -33.58 -5.31 7.04
C ASP A 15 -32.59 -5.90 8.04
N ILE A 16 -31.46 -5.23 8.31
CA ILE A 16 -30.51 -5.62 9.34
C ILE A 16 -31.11 -5.39 10.74
N LEU A 17 -31.84 -4.30 10.97
CA LEU A 17 -32.49 -4.05 12.26
C LEU A 17 -33.65 -5.02 12.52
N THR A 18 -34.49 -5.28 11.52
CA THR A 18 -35.76 -6.01 11.69
C THR A 18 -35.64 -7.53 11.52
N LYS A 19 -34.76 -8.05 10.65
CA LYS A 19 -34.59 -9.51 10.48
C LYS A 19 -33.66 -10.15 11.51
N THR A 20 -32.98 -9.34 12.33
CA THR A 20 -32.08 -9.82 13.38
C THR A 20 -32.82 -10.06 14.71
N GLU A 21 -34.12 -9.76 14.78
CA GLU A 21 -34.99 -10.17 15.88
C GLU A 21 -35.50 -11.61 15.73
N LYS A 22 -34.56 -12.55 15.87
CA LYS A 22 -34.83 -13.86 16.50
C LYS A 22 -33.75 -14.19 17.55
N GLY A 23 -33.42 -13.19 18.36
CA GLY A 23 -33.01 -13.41 19.76
C GLY A 23 -31.56 -13.81 20.03
N LYS A 24 -30.60 -13.65 19.11
CA LYS A 24 -29.17 -13.83 19.42
C LYS A 24 -28.29 -12.93 18.53
N ILE A 25 -28.02 -11.71 18.97
CA ILE A 25 -26.81 -10.98 18.52
C ILE A 25 -25.76 -11.21 19.62
N PRO A 26 -24.83 -12.17 19.49
CA PRO A 26 -23.65 -12.17 20.34
C PRO A 26 -22.90 -10.85 20.09
N LEU A 27 -22.50 -10.15 21.15
CA LEU A 27 -21.80 -8.84 21.18
C LEU A 27 -20.77 -8.59 20.05
N LEU A 28 -20.15 -9.66 19.54
CA LEU A 28 -19.19 -9.62 18.45
C LEU A 28 -19.80 -9.22 17.08
N GLN A 29 -21.09 -9.46 16.85
CA GLN A 29 -21.78 -9.09 15.60
C GLN A 29 -22.23 -7.62 15.59
N GLU A 30 -22.46 -7.02 16.75
CA GLU A 30 -22.83 -5.61 16.88
C GLU A 30 -21.68 -4.69 16.43
N ASN A 31 -20.45 -4.99 16.86
CA ASN A 31 -19.26 -4.26 16.40
C ASN A 31 -19.04 -4.38 14.88
N VAL A 32 -19.31 -5.56 14.31
CA VAL A 32 -19.19 -5.78 12.86
C VAL A 32 -20.28 -5.03 12.10
N ALA A 33 -21.52 -5.03 12.61
CA ALA A 33 -22.63 -4.29 12.02
C ALA A 33 -22.42 -2.77 12.13
N PHE A 34 -21.95 -2.28 13.29
CA PHE A 34 -21.60 -0.89 13.51
C PHE A 34 -20.47 -0.44 12.58
N TYR A 35 -19.40 -1.24 12.48
CA TYR A 35 -18.30 -0.96 11.55
C TYR A 35 -18.79 -0.92 10.10
N GLY A 36 -19.60 -1.89 9.69
CA GLY A 36 -20.23 -1.91 8.36
C GLY A 36 -21.11 -0.69 8.08
N MET A 37 -21.92 -0.26 9.05
CA MET A 37 -22.74 0.95 8.94
C MET A 37 -21.90 2.22 8.90
N ALA A 38 -20.84 2.32 9.70
CA ALA A 38 -19.94 3.47 9.72
C ALA A 38 -19.21 3.65 8.38
N LEU A 39 -18.69 2.57 7.80
CA LEU A 39 -18.10 2.56 6.46
C LEU A 39 -19.11 2.97 5.38
N TRP A 40 -20.34 2.46 5.50
CA TRP A 40 -21.43 2.76 4.57
C TRP A 40 -21.84 4.24 4.64
N PHE A 41 -22.05 4.76 5.85
CA PHE A 41 -22.40 6.16 6.07
C PHE A 41 -21.30 7.09 5.57
N SER A 42 -20.03 6.81 5.93
CA SER A 42 -18.86 7.55 5.47
C SER A 42 -18.77 7.62 3.94
N PHE A 43 -19.00 6.52 3.22
CA PHE A 43 -19.03 6.51 1.76
C PHE A 43 -20.02 7.53 1.19
N PHE A 44 -21.26 7.55 1.71
CA PHE A 44 -22.30 8.44 1.20
C PHE A 44 -22.08 9.89 1.62
N THR A 45 -21.73 10.16 2.88
CA THR A 45 -21.45 11.53 3.33
C THR A 45 -20.29 12.12 2.55
N HIS A 46 -19.12 11.47 2.48
CA HIS A 46 -17.98 12.05 1.76
C HIS A 46 -18.25 12.29 0.28
N THR A 47 -19.06 11.44 -0.36
CA THR A 47 -19.46 11.62 -1.76
C THR A 47 -20.43 12.80 -1.92
N ILE A 48 -21.40 12.94 -1.02
CA ILE A 48 -22.39 14.03 -1.03
C ILE A 48 -21.70 15.36 -0.71
N ASP A 49 -20.89 15.41 0.33
CA ASP A 49 -20.18 16.60 0.79
C ASP A 49 -19.23 17.12 -0.32
N TYR A 50 -18.52 16.20 -0.99
CA TYR A 50 -17.67 16.57 -2.13
C TYR A 50 -18.46 17.03 -3.35
N GLY A 51 -19.53 16.32 -3.73
CA GLY A 51 -20.36 16.65 -4.91
C GLY A 51 -21.22 17.91 -4.73
N SER A 52 -21.52 18.30 -3.49
CA SER A 52 -22.40 19.42 -3.18
C SER A 52 -21.70 20.78 -3.32
N LYS A 53 -22.10 21.56 -4.34
CA LYS A 53 -21.69 22.97 -4.48
C LYS A 53 -22.12 23.82 -3.29
N PHE A 54 -23.19 23.44 -2.60
CA PHE A 54 -23.72 24.17 -1.44
C PHE A 54 -22.83 23.96 -0.21
N GLU A 55 -22.40 22.73 0.08
CA GLU A 55 -21.53 22.47 1.23
C GLU A 55 -20.13 23.03 1.05
N ARG A 56 -19.54 22.96 -0.16
CA ARG A 56 -18.28 23.67 -0.45
C ARG A 56 -18.38 25.18 -0.16
N VAL A 57 -19.52 25.80 -0.44
CA VAL A 57 -19.76 27.23 -0.17
C VAL A 57 -20.00 27.48 1.32
N VAL A 58 -20.70 26.59 2.02
CA VAL A 58 -20.90 26.68 3.47
C VAL A 58 -19.59 26.49 4.24
N ASP A 59 -18.72 25.55 3.85
CA ASP A 59 -17.40 25.37 4.48
C ASP A 59 -16.51 26.61 4.31
N ILE A 60 -16.48 27.20 3.11
CA ILE A 60 -15.75 28.44 2.83
C ILE A 60 -16.26 29.62 3.68
N ILE A 61 -17.57 29.67 3.95
CA ILE A 61 -18.20 30.80 4.67
C ILE A 61 -18.17 30.60 6.19
N THR A 62 -18.27 29.37 6.68
CA THR A 62 -18.45 29.09 8.12
C THR A 62 -17.16 28.78 8.87
N SER A 63 -16.05 28.51 8.18
CA SER A 63 -14.86 28.00 8.85
C SER A 63 -13.54 28.69 8.47
N PRO A 64 -13.18 29.80 9.15
CA PRO A 64 -11.81 30.31 9.14
C PRO A 64 -10.85 29.42 9.95
N PHE A 65 -11.35 28.40 10.66
CA PHE A 65 -10.61 27.66 11.70
C PHE A 65 -10.57 26.13 11.51
N VAL A 66 -11.33 25.54 10.57
CA VAL A 66 -11.14 24.13 10.15
C VAL A 66 -10.32 24.13 8.86
N LYS A 67 -9.02 23.87 9.00
CA LYS A 67 -8.06 23.89 7.88
C LYS A 67 -8.08 22.62 7.02
N ASP A 68 -8.80 21.58 7.40
CA ASP A 68 -8.85 20.31 6.67
C ASP A 68 -10.19 20.15 5.96
N GLY A 69 -10.39 20.93 4.89
CA GLY A 69 -11.45 20.64 3.92
C GLY A 69 -11.21 19.28 3.27
N LEU A 70 -12.29 18.59 2.89
CA LEU A 70 -12.24 17.30 2.22
C LEU A 70 -11.48 17.41 0.88
N THR A 71 -10.19 17.07 0.86
CA THR A 71 -9.37 17.09 -0.36
C THR A 71 -9.72 15.89 -1.25
N LYS A 72 -9.49 16.03 -2.57
CA LYS A 72 -9.69 14.94 -3.54
C LYS A 72 -8.89 13.68 -3.18
N ASP A 73 -7.72 13.87 -2.57
CA ASP A 73 -6.82 12.79 -2.16
C ASP A 73 -7.37 12.01 -0.96
N ASN A 74 -7.87 12.72 0.06
CA ASN A 74 -8.53 12.09 1.20
C ASN A 74 -9.80 11.33 0.76
N LEU A 75 -10.55 11.91 -0.18
CA LEU A 75 -11.74 11.28 -0.75
C LEU A 75 -11.38 9.99 -1.50
N LEU A 76 -10.36 10.00 -2.35
CA LEU A 76 -9.88 8.80 -3.05
C LEU A 76 -9.39 7.74 -2.06
N ALA A 77 -8.56 8.13 -1.10
CA ALA A 77 -7.97 7.23 -0.12
C ALA A 77 -9.03 6.49 0.72
N TRP A 78 -10.05 7.20 1.20
CA TRP A 78 -11.15 6.62 1.98
C TRP A 78 -12.08 5.78 1.11
N ASN A 79 -12.41 6.24 -0.10
CA ASN A 79 -13.30 5.49 -0.98
C ASN A 79 -12.63 4.28 -1.62
N TRP A 80 -11.31 4.27 -1.74
CA TRP A 80 -10.55 3.06 -2.10
C TRP A 80 -10.87 1.92 -1.15
N TYR A 81 -10.76 2.16 0.17
CA TYR A 81 -11.08 1.14 1.18
C TYR A 81 -12.53 0.67 1.07
N ASN A 82 -13.47 1.61 0.99
CA ASN A 82 -14.90 1.31 0.90
C ASN A 82 -15.27 0.50 -0.35
N VAL A 83 -14.67 0.81 -1.50
CA VAL A 83 -14.88 0.07 -2.74
C VAL A 83 -14.17 -1.29 -2.68
N ALA A 84 -12.95 -1.35 -2.14
CA ALA A 84 -12.17 -2.58 -2.02
C ALA A 84 -12.85 -3.64 -1.15
N MET A 85 -13.49 -3.22 -0.04
CA MET A 85 -14.22 -4.09 0.89
C MET A 85 -15.56 -4.61 0.35
N ARG A 86 -16.07 -4.05 -0.75
CA ARG A 86 -17.35 -4.47 -1.32
C ARG A 86 -17.18 -5.68 -2.23
N ALA A 87 -18.07 -6.65 -2.07
CA ALA A 87 -18.26 -7.71 -3.05
C ALA A 87 -18.88 -7.09 -4.32
N THR A 88 -18.19 -7.21 -5.44
CA THR A 88 -18.72 -6.87 -6.76
C THR A 88 -18.74 -8.12 -7.62
N THR A 89 -19.80 -8.30 -8.41
CA THR A 89 -19.90 -9.38 -9.39
C THR A 89 -18.95 -9.18 -10.56
N LYS A 90 -18.44 -7.96 -10.78
CA LYS A 90 -17.50 -7.62 -11.85
C LYS A 90 -16.42 -6.66 -11.36
N ALA A 91 -15.17 -7.11 -11.35
CA ALA A 91 -14.02 -6.27 -10.96
C ALA A 91 -13.93 -4.96 -11.77
N GLY A 92 -14.33 -4.99 -13.04
CA GLY A 92 -14.33 -3.83 -13.94
C GLY A 92 -15.34 -2.72 -13.60
N ASP A 93 -16.20 -2.91 -12.60
CA ASP A 93 -17.15 -1.88 -12.15
C ASP A 93 -16.56 -1.02 -11.02
N ARG A 94 -15.53 -1.49 -10.31
CA ARG A 94 -14.83 -0.72 -9.25
C ARG A 94 -14.25 0.61 -9.74
N PRO A 95 -13.51 0.69 -10.87
CA PRO A 95 -13.02 1.98 -11.38
C PRO A 95 -14.15 2.94 -11.77
N ILE A 96 -15.32 2.44 -12.16
CA ILE A 96 -16.48 3.27 -12.49
C ILE A 96 -17.05 3.91 -11.21
N ILE A 97 -17.17 3.14 -10.14
CA ILE A 97 -17.63 3.64 -8.83
C ILE A 97 -16.67 4.70 -8.30
N LEU A 98 -15.36 4.43 -8.32
CA LEU A 98 -14.33 5.38 -7.88
C LEU A 98 -14.37 6.67 -8.70
N ALA A 99 -14.49 6.57 -10.03
CA ALA A 99 -14.62 7.74 -10.89
C ALA A 99 -15.87 8.56 -10.59
N GLY A 100 -17.02 7.91 -10.34
CA GLY A 100 -18.25 8.59 -9.95
C GLY A 100 -18.12 9.34 -8.63
N VAL A 101 -17.44 8.76 -7.63
CA VAL A 101 -17.16 9.42 -6.34
C VAL A 101 -16.27 10.65 -6.51
N LEU A 102 -15.28 10.57 -7.40
CA LEU A 102 -14.32 11.65 -7.65
C LEU A 102 -14.83 12.70 -8.65
N ASP A 103 -16.09 12.62 -9.09
CA ASP A 103 -16.69 13.51 -10.10
C ASP A 103 -15.90 13.52 -11.42
N LEU A 104 -15.41 12.35 -11.84
CA LEU A 104 -14.69 12.15 -13.11
C LEU A 104 -15.66 11.70 -14.22
N ASP A 105 -15.30 11.97 -15.48
CA ASP A 105 -16.09 11.50 -16.63
C ASP A 105 -16.02 9.97 -16.78
N VAL A 106 -17.03 9.29 -16.25
CA VAL A 106 -17.15 7.83 -16.29
C VAL A 106 -17.25 7.27 -17.72
N LYS A 107 -17.63 8.09 -18.71
CA LYS A 107 -17.77 7.64 -20.10
C LYS A 107 -16.45 7.09 -20.63
N GLU A 108 -15.35 7.76 -20.32
CA GLU A 108 -14.03 7.34 -20.77
C GLU A 108 -13.64 5.96 -20.23
N ILE A 109 -14.06 5.62 -19.01
CA ILE A 109 -13.86 4.30 -18.41
C ILE A 109 -14.81 3.28 -19.02
N LEU A 110 -16.08 3.64 -19.24
CA LEU A 110 -17.07 2.74 -19.84
C LEU A 110 -16.69 2.31 -21.27
N ASP A 111 -16.09 3.22 -22.03
CA ASP A 111 -15.61 2.97 -23.40
C ASP A 111 -14.41 2.00 -23.44
N ALA A 112 -13.68 1.85 -22.32
CA ALA A 112 -12.57 0.91 -22.20
C ALA A 112 -13.06 -0.55 -22.07
N LYS A 113 -12.50 -1.44 -22.88
CA LYS A 113 -12.86 -2.86 -22.93
C LYS A 113 -12.02 -3.70 -21.96
N GLY A 114 -12.68 -4.32 -20.99
CA GLY A 114 -12.06 -5.22 -20.01
C GLY A 114 -11.64 -4.53 -18.71
N SER A 115 -11.54 -5.31 -17.64
CA SER A 115 -11.30 -4.80 -16.27
C SER A 115 -10.00 -4.00 -16.17
N ASP A 116 -8.89 -4.55 -16.68
CA ASP A 116 -7.57 -3.92 -16.63
C ASP A 116 -7.52 -2.60 -17.42
N ALA A 117 -8.16 -2.56 -18.59
CA ALA A 117 -8.23 -1.36 -19.41
C ALA A 117 -9.00 -0.23 -18.70
N ARG A 118 -10.09 -0.57 -18.02
CA ARG A 118 -10.88 0.37 -17.21
C ARG A 118 -10.10 0.91 -16.03
N MET A 119 -9.41 0.04 -15.29
CA MET A 119 -8.59 0.47 -14.16
C MET A 119 -7.41 1.33 -14.61
N ARG A 120 -6.76 0.97 -15.72
CA ARG A 120 -5.70 1.79 -16.34
C ARG A 120 -6.22 3.17 -16.74
N LYS A 121 -7.41 3.22 -17.34
CA LYS A 121 -8.03 4.48 -17.75
C LYS A 121 -8.34 5.35 -16.54
N PHE A 122 -8.86 4.77 -15.47
CA PHE A 122 -9.07 5.47 -14.19
C PHE A 122 -7.78 6.10 -13.65
N TYR A 123 -6.66 5.37 -13.56
CA TYR A 123 -5.38 5.95 -13.14
C TYR A 123 -4.92 7.09 -14.06
N GLY A 124 -5.13 6.96 -15.37
CA GLY A 124 -4.79 8.01 -16.34
C GLY A 124 -5.65 9.27 -16.28
N MET A 125 -6.75 9.27 -15.51
CA MET A 125 -7.59 10.44 -15.25
C MET A 125 -7.20 11.17 -13.94
N LEU A 126 -6.18 10.67 -13.24
CA LEU A 126 -5.70 11.23 -11.98
C LEU A 126 -4.33 11.87 -12.18
N ASP A 127 -4.10 13.00 -11.53
CA ASP A 127 -2.76 13.61 -11.44
C ASP A 127 -1.94 13.03 -10.30
N GLU A 128 -2.62 12.53 -9.27
CA GLU A 128 -2.04 12.06 -8.02
C GLU A 128 -2.78 10.83 -7.48
N PHE A 129 -2.08 10.00 -6.70
CA PHE A 129 -2.63 8.81 -6.06
C PHE A 129 -1.98 8.60 -4.69
N PRO A 130 -2.69 8.15 -3.65
CA PRO A 130 -2.09 7.86 -2.35
C PRO A 130 -0.87 6.94 -2.47
N HIS A 131 0.29 7.36 -1.99
CA HIS A 131 1.52 6.59 -2.20
C HIS A 131 1.52 5.22 -1.52
N ASP A 132 0.65 5.03 -0.53
CA ASP A 132 0.50 3.78 0.21
C ASP A 132 0.12 2.59 -0.68
N ILE A 133 -0.37 2.88 -1.88
CA ILE A 133 -0.70 1.85 -2.86
C ILE A 133 0.50 0.96 -3.19
N ILE A 134 1.75 1.45 -3.09
CA ILE A 134 2.94 0.62 -3.33
C ILE A 134 3.14 -0.46 -2.27
N PHE A 135 2.45 -0.34 -1.13
CA PHE A 135 2.51 -1.29 -0.04
C PHE A 135 1.35 -2.30 -0.06
N GLN A 136 0.34 -2.09 -0.90
CA GLN A 136 -0.77 -3.04 -1.01
C GLN A 136 -0.39 -4.26 -1.84
N GLU A 137 -0.82 -5.44 -1.39
CA GLU A 137 -0.76 -6.66 -2.19
C GLU A 137 -1.81 -6.64 -3.30
N GLY A 138 -1.46 -7.19 -4.45
CA GLY A 138 -2.39 -7.27 -5.57
C GLY A 138 -1.71 -7.53 -6.91
N PRO A 139 -2.46 -8.06 -7.89
CA PRO A 139 -1.98 -8.11 -9.26
C PRO A 139 -1.74 -6.67 -9.76
N ARG A 140 -0.56 -6.41 -10.30
CA ARG A 140 -0.13 -5.08 -10.78
C ARG A 140 0.03 -5.07 -12.28
N PHE A 141 0.09 -3.89 -12.88
CA PHE A 141 0.44 -3.78 -14.29
C PHE A 141 1.91 -4.15 -14.50
N GLU A 142 2.21 -4.75 -15.66
CA GLU A 142 3.57 -5.14 -16.04
C GLU A 142 4.24 -4.08 -16.92
N GLU A 143 3.51 -3.05 -17.31
CA GLU A 143 4.05 -1.95 -18.10
C GLU A 143 4.95 -1.08 -17.22
N ASP A 144 6.14 -0.76 -17.71
CA ASP A 144 7.03 0.17 -17.01
C ASP A 144 6.35 1.53 -16.84
N GLY A 145 6.42 2.08 -15.63
CA GLY A 145 5.71 3.30 -15.23
C GLY A 145 4.35 3.04 -14.56
N MET A 146 3.85 1.81 -14.59
CA MET A 146 2.56 1.43 -13.98
C MET A 146 2.68 0.23 -13.02
N ARG A 147 3.88 -0.30 -12.74
CA ARG A 147 4.05 -1.45 -11.83
C ARG A 147 3.71 -1.10 -10.38
N TRP A 148 3.69 0.17 -10.03
CA TRP A 148 3.15 0.69 -8.77
C TRP A 148 1.62 0.59 -8.67
N ALA A 149 0.90 0.43 -9.78
CA ALA A 149 -0.55 0.48 -9.83
C ALA A 149 -1.16 -0.94 -9.80
N VAL A 150 -2.10 -1.17 -8.88
CA VAL A 150 -2.82 -2.44 -8.80
C VAL A 150 -3.94 -2.49 -9.84
N LYS A 151 -4.10 -3.64 -10.50
CA LYS A 151 -5.10 -3.91 -11.54
C LYS A 151 -6.52 -3.96 -11.00
N VAL A 152 -6.67 -4.28 -9.72
CA VAL A 152 -7.97 -4.44 -9.06
C VAL A 152 -7.93 -3.72 -7.72
N CYS A 153 -8.88 -2.82 -7.50
CA CYS A 153 -9.14 -2.21 -6.19
C CYS A 153 -9.75 -3.26 -5.25
N GLN A 154 -8.94 -4.16 -4.68
CA GLN A 154 -9.37 -5.24 -3.78
C GLN A 154 -8.21 -5.63 -2.86
N PHE A 155 -8.51 -5.94 -1.61
CA PHE A 155 -7.52 -6.47 -0.68
C PHE A 155 -7.31 -7.97 -0.91
N LEU A 156 -6.05 -8.38 -1.05
CA LEU A 156 -5.63 -9.80 -0.99
C LEU A 156 -5.14 -10.19 0.40
N ASP A 157 -4.75 -9.21 1.21
CA ASP A 157 -4.27 -9.35 2.57
C ASP A 157 -5.18 -8.61 3.55
N GLU A 158 -4.62 -8.13 4.66
CA GLU A 158 -5.37 -7.35 5.65
C GLU A 158 -5.86 -6.02 5.07
N PRO A 159 -7.16 -5.71 5.17
CA PRO A 159 -7.71 -4.44 4.72
C PRO A 159 -7.01 -3.24 5.38
N ARG A 160 -6.51 -2.31 4.57
CA ARG A 160 -5.80 -1.12 5.03
C ARG A 160 -6.30 0.13 4.32
N TYR A 161 -6.47 1.21 5.09
CA TYR A 161 -6.72 2.51 4.51
C TYR A 161 -5.46 3.00 3.80
N LEU A 162 -5.65 3.59 2.63
CA LEU A 162 -4.67 4.53 2.11
C LEU A 162 -4.82 5.78 2.99
N GLY A 163 -3.75 6.35 3.51
CA GLY A 163 -3.86 7.42 4.50
C GLY A 163 -2.69 8.41 4.54
N HIS A 164 -1.58 8.10 3.88
CA HIS A 164 -0.46 9.01 3.75
C HIS A 164 -0.55 9.89 2.50
N GLU A 165 0.41 10.80 2.37
CA GLU A 165 0.44 11.84 1.34
C GLU A 165 0.28 11.28 -0.09
N PRO A 166 -0.37 12.02 -0.99
CA PRO A 166 -0.45 11.63 -2.38
C PRO A 166 0.95 11.63 -3.04
N GLY A 167 1.17 10.68 -3.93
CA GLY A 167 2.26 10.70 -4.89
C GLY A 167 1.78 11.21 -6.24
N LYS A 168 2.64 11.92 -6.97
CA LYS A 168 2.30 12.44 -8.30
C LYS A 168 2.44 11.35 -9.35
N ILE A 169 1.40 11.12 -10.15
CA ILE A 169 1.45 10.18 -11.27
C ILE A 169 2.28 10.81 -12.40
N THR A 170 3.29 10.07 -12.89
CA THR A 170 4.12 10.47 -14.02
C THR A 170 4.16 9.35 -15.06
N PRO A 171 4.55 9.62 -16.31
CA PRO A 171 4.73 8.57 -17.32
C PRO A 171 5.75 7.49 -16.92
N ARG A 172 6.65 7.79 -15.97
CA ARG A 172 7.70 6.87 -15.49
C ARG A 172 7.35 6.17 -14.18
N GLY A 173 6.22 6.48 -13.55
CA GLY A 173 5.85 5.92 -12.26
C GLY A 173 5.18 6.91 -11.31
N LEU A 174 4.90 6.43 -10.11
CA LEU A 174 4.40 7.25 -9.00
C LEU A 174 5.58 7.94 -8.30
N LYS A 175 5.58 9.27 -8.30
CA LYS A 175 6.58 10.10 -7.64
C LYS A 175 6.24 10.26 -6.16
N ILE A 176 7.16 9.89 -5.27
CA ILE A 176 7.00 9.84 -3.81
C ILE A 176 8.22 10.51 -3.16
N SER A 177 8.00 11.50 -2.30
CA SER A 177 9.07 12.28 -1.65
C SER A 177 9.12 12.17 -0.12
N ALA A 178 8.03 11.70 0.51
CA ALA A 178 7.88 11.77 1.97
C ALA A 178 8.48 10.57 2.73
N LEU A 179 8.72 9.46 2.04
CA LEU A 179 8.97 8.16 2.66
C LEU A 179 10.46 7.89 2.90
N SER A 180 10.74 7.35 4.09
CA SER A 180 12.06 6.84 4.44
C SER A 180 12.37 5.56 3.68
N SER A 181 13.61 5.43 3.21
CA SER A 181 14.08 4.24 2.51
C SER A 181 15.53 3.92 2.82
N TRP A 182 15.92 2.69 2.49
CA TRP A 182 17.32 2.33 2.26
C TRP A 182 17.60 2.18 0.79
N LEU A 183 18.87 2.38 0.40
CA LEU A 183 19.39 2.10 -0.93
C LEU A 183 20.69 1.33 -0.75
N PHE A 184 20.80 0.18 -1.40
CA PHE A 184 21.94 -0.72 -1.22
C PHE A 184 22.24 -1.56 -2.47
N PRO A 185 23.51 -1.93 -2.69
CA PRO A 185 23.88 -2.89 -3.74
C PRO A 185 23.43 -4.30 -3.37
N SER A 186 23.09 -5.12 -4.37
CA SER A 186 22.58 -6.49 -4.16
C SER A 186 23.52 -7.40 -3.36
N GLN A 187 24.82 -7.19 -3.50
CA GLN A 187 25.89 -7.96 -2.87
C GLN A 187 25.91 -7.83 -1.34
N LEU A 188 25.24 -6.80 -0.82
CA LEU A 188 25.24 -6.45 0.58
C LEU A 188 24.21 -7.27 1.38
N GLY A 189 23.16 -7.79 0.71
CA GLY A 189 22.17 -8.68 1.32
C GLY A 189 22.67 -10.13 1.42
N PHE A 190 22.53 -10.75 2.58
CA PHE A 190 22.84 -12.16 2.78
C PHE A 190 21.56 -12.99 2.84
N ASP A 191 21.41 -13.95 1.92
CA ASP A 191 20.26 -14.86 1.86
C ASP A 191 20.46 -16.05 2.81
N LEU A 192 19.70 -16.09 3.91
CA LEU A 192 19.80 -17.12 4.94
C LEU A 192 19.49 -18.54 4.41
N ARG A 193 18.76 -18.66 3.29
CA ARG A 193 18.51 -19.96 2.64
C ARG A 193 19.78 -20.67 2.18
N ARG A 194 20.89 -19.93 2.10
CA ARG A 194 22.17 -20.46 1.63
C ARG A 194 23.01 -21.07 2.74
N ILE A 195 22.69 -20.86 4.03
CA ILE A 195 23.57 -21.27 5.15
C ILE A 195 23.74 -22.79 5.23
N ASP A 196 22.69 -23.57 4.94
CA ASP A 196 22.67 -25.03 5.13
C ASP A 196 23.62 -25.83 4.22
N PHE A 197 24.41 -25.14 3.38
CA PHE A 197 25.41 -25.72 2.48
C PHE A 197 26.83 -25.37 2.95
N ASP A 198 27.81 -26.27 2.75
CA ASP A 198 29.22 -26.05 3.16
C ASP A 198 29.85 -24.77 2.55
N GLU A 199 29.43 -24.40 1.34
CA GLU A 199 29.81 -23.13 0.72
C GLU A 199 29.08 -21.93 1.33
N GLY A 200 27.87 -22.17 1.83
CA GLY A 200 27.01 -21.25 2.55
C GLY A 200 27.59 -20.79 3.87
N GLN A 201 28.03 -21.72 4.70
CA GLN A 201 28.69 -21.42 5.98
C GLN A 201 29.94 -20.54 5.78
N ARG A 202 30.77 -20.86 4.78
CA ARG A 202 31.94 -20.04 4.43
C ARG A 202 31.55 -18.67 3.86
N ALA A 203 30.43 -18.57 3.15
CA ALA A 203 29.91 -17.29 2.67
C ALA A 203 29.37 -16.43 3.82
N TRP A 204 28.72 -17.06 4.79
CA TRP A 204 28.22 -16.45 6.02
C TRP A 204 29.35 -15.83 6.84
N GLU A 205 30.40 -16.61 7.14
CA GLU A 205 31.57 -16.13 7.88
C GLU A 205 32.26 -14.96 7.18
N ARG A 206 32.44 -15.06 5.85
CA ARG A 206 32.99 -13.95 5.04
C ARG A 206 32.12 -12.70 5.10
N TRP A 207 30.80 -12.85 5.05
CA TRP A 207 29.87 -11.72 5.14
C TRP A 207 29.92 -11.06 6.52
N LEU A 208 29.94 -11.85 7.60
CA LEU A 208 30.12 -11.33 8.95
C LEU A 208 31.43 -10.56 9.11
N ALA A 209 32.55 -11.10 8.62
CA ALA A 209 33.85 -10.44 8.65
C ALA A 209 33.84 -9.10 7.87
N GLN A 210 33.30 -9.13 6.65
CA GLN A 210 33.23 -7.96 5.76
C GLN A 210 32.45 -6.80 6.39
N HIS A 211 31.39 -7.12 7.13
CA HIS A 211 30.53 -6.13 7.78
C HIS A 211 30.85 -5.90 9.27
N GLN A 212 31.95 -6.47 9.77
CA GLN A 212 32.43 -6.32 11.16
C GLN A 212 31.40 -6.79 12.21
N LEU A 213 30.69 -7.88 11.92
CA LEU A 213 29.59 -8.41 12.74
C LEU A 213 29.98 -9.61 13.62
N GLU A 214 31.17 -10.18 13.46
CA GLU A 214 31.60 -11.44 14.10
C GLU A 214 31.56 -11.42 15.63
N SER A 215 31.81 -10.26 16.25
CA SER A 215 31.89 -10.10 17.71
C SER A 215 30.76 -9.28 18.30
N VAL A 216 29.77 -8.90 17.49
CA VAL A 216 28.70 -7.99 17.90
C VAL A 216 27.62 -8.77 18.64
N GLN A 217 27.46 -8.55 19.95
CA GLN A 217 26.43 -9.22 20.75
C GLN A 217 25.01 -8.72 20.44
N SER A 218 24.87 -7.44 20.09
CA SER A 218 23.60 -6.81 19.72
C SER A 218 23.76 -6.09 18.39
N PRO A 219 23.56 -6.80 17.27
CA PRO A 219 23.80 -6.23 15.96
C PRO A 219 22.70 -5.22 15.60
N ASN A 220 23.03 -4.21 14.79
CA ASN A 220 22.05 -3.24 14.27
C ASN A 220 21.73 -3.62 12.82
N LEU A 221 20.90 -4.65 12.65
CA LEU A 221 20.61 -5.26 11.35
C LEU A 221 19.13 -5.19 11.04
N CYS A 222 18.82 -5.33 9.75
CA CYS A 222 17.46 -5.51 9.28
C CYS A 222 17.32 -6.89 8.64
N VAL A 223 16.23 -7.56 8.99
CA VAL A 223 15.73 -8.72 8.27
C VAL A 223 14.70 -8.22 7.27
N PHE A 224 14.91 -8.54 5.99
CA PHE A 224 13.93 -8.33 4.94
C PHE A 224 13.25 -9.65 4.58
N GLU A 225 11.92 -9.59 4.56
CA GLU A 225 11.00 -10.67 4.25
C GLU A 225 10.16 -10.26 3.02
N PRO A 226 10.57 -10.65 1.79
CA PRO A 226 9.73 -10.43 0.62
C PRO A 226 8.53 -11.38 0.64
N LYS A 227 7.36 -10.91 0.18
CA LYS A 227 6.16 -11.75 -0.03
C LYS A 227 6.12 -12.40 -1.42
N PHE A 228 7.25 -12.39 -2.12
CA PHE A 228 7.42 -12.88 -3.49
C PHE A 228 8.85 -13.40 -3.67
N GLU A 229 9.08 -14.16 -4.74
CA GLU A 229 10.44 -14.61 -5.06
C GLU A 229 11.25 -13.47 -5.68
N VAL A 230 12.43 -13.20 -5.10
CA VAL A 230 13.33 -12.14 -5.57
C VAL A 230 14.51 -12.75 -6.30
N GLU A 231 14.63 -12.44 -7.59
CA GLU A 231 15.83 -12.72 -8.39
C GLU A 231 16.84 -11.57 -8.24
N TRP A 232 17.82 -11.75 -7.36
CA TRP A 232 18.85 -10.75 -7.11
C TRP A 232 19.88 -10.69 -8.25
N LYS A 233 19.97 -9.56 -8.95
CA LYS A 233 20.96 -9.31 -10.00
C LYS A 233 22.30 -8.91 -9.37
N ALA A 234 23.39 -9.54 -9.84
CA ALA A 234 24.72 -9.42 -9.21
C ALA A 234 25.30 -7.99 -9.11
N ASN A 235 24.86 -7.06 -9.95
CA ASN A 235 25.36 -5.67 -9.99
C ASN A 235 24.23 -4.63 -9.97
N ALA A 236 23.06 -4.98 -9.44
CA ALA A 236 21.96 -4.05 -9.30
C ALA A 236 21.96 -3.38 -7.92
N ASN A 237 21.37 -2.18 -7.86
CA ASN A 237 21.07 -1.49 -6.62
C ASN A 237 19.57 -1.62 -6.34
N TYR A 238 19.23 -1.84 -5.07
CA TYR A 238 17.87 -2.05 -4.61
C TYR A 238 17.51 -1.01 -3.56
N GLY A 239 16.25 -0.61 -3.57
CA GLY A 239 15.65 0.25 -2.56
C GLY A 239 14.62 -0.53 -1.75
N ILE A 240 14.64 -0.36 -0.44
CA ILE A 240 13.52 -0.76 0.43
C ILE A 240 12.87 0.53 0.93
N ILE A 241 11.68 0.83 0.41
CA ILE A 241 10.87 1.98 0.79
C ILE A 241 9.95 1.53 1.91
N LEU A 242 9.88 2.29 3.00
CA LEU A 242 9.09 1.92 4.16
C LEU A 242 7.75 2.64 4.17
N MET A 243 6.74 1.92 4.64
CA MET A 243 5.54 2.55 5.14
C MET A 243 5.85 3.10 6.54
N GLU A 244 5.92 4.42 6.67
CA GLU A 244 6.05 5.06 7.97
C GLU A 244 4.76 4.77 8.78
N SER A 245 4.90 4.24 9.98
CA SER A 245 3.79 4.05 10.92
C SER A 245 4.26 4.46 12.30
N LYS A 246 3.34 4.88 13.18
CA LYS A 246 3.69 5.21 14.57
C LYS A 246 4.35 4.03 15.32
N ALA A 247 4.20 2.79 14.82
CA ALA A 247 4.80 1.58 15.36
C ALA A 247 6.09 1.13 14.64
N SER A 248 6.58 1.86 13.62
CA SER A 248 7.79 1.55 12.85
C SER A 248 9.07 1.90 13.63
N HIS A 249 9.24 1.28 14.81
CA HIS A 249 10.40 1.45 15.68
C HIS A 249 11.31 0.21 15.64
N PRO A 250 12.57 0.31 16.10
CA PRO A 250 13.44 -0.84 16.34
C PRO A 250 12.72 -1.98 17.08
N GLY A 251 12.71 -3.19 16.49
CA GLY A 251 12.03 -4.37 17.02
C GLY A 251 10.61 -4.63 16.47
N GLY A 252 9.95 -3.62 15.89
CA GLY A 252 8.66 -3.75 15.20
C GLY A 252 8.79 -4.24 13.75
N PHE A 253 7.73 -4.86 13.23
CA PHE A 253 7.61 -5.14 11.80
C PHE A 253 7.11 -3.89 11.07
N ALA A 254 7.79 -3.49 10.00
CA ALA A 254 7.31 -2.44 9.10
C ALA A 254 7.02 -3.03 7.72
N LEU A 255 5.90 -2.61 7.12
CA LEU A 255 5.60 -2.94 5.73
C LEU A 255 6.50 -2.11 4.81
N CYS A 256 6.92 -2.71 3.70
CA CYS A 256 7.81 -2.05 2.77
C CYS A 256 7.54 -2.48 1.32
N ALA A 257 8.06 -1.68 0.40
CA ALA A 257 8.12 -1.98 -1.03
C ALA A 257 9.58 -2.16 -1.43
N LEU A 258 9.87 -3.25 -2.15
CA LEU A 258 11.16 -3.47 -2.77
C LEU A 258 11.14 -2.92 -4.20
N VAL A 259 12.17 -2.13 -4.53
CA VAL A 259 12.36 -1.55 -5.86
C VAL A 259 13.78 -1.81 -6.36
N GLU A 260 13.95 -1.95 -7.67
CA GLU A 260 15.26 -2.01 -8.33
C GLU A 260 15.59 -0.63 -8.93
N LEU A 261 16.66 0.00 -8.46
CA LEU A 261 17.12 1.28 -8.98
C LEU A 261 17.55 1.12 -10.45
N GLN A 262 16.97 1.94 -11.33
CA GLN A 262 17.31 1.99 -12.74
C GLN A 262 18.29 3.13 -13.03
N THR A 263 17.93 4.34 -12.62
CA THR A 263 18.76 5.54 -12.80
C THR A 263 18.54 6.53 -11.66
N THR A 264 19.52 7.40 -11.45
CA THR A 264 19.37 8.60 -10.61
C THR A 264 19.57 9.82 -11.50
N GLU A 265 18.64 10.77 -11.45
CA GLU A 265 18.69 11.98 -12.28
C GLU A 265 18.47 13.24 -11.44
N GLY A 266 19.08 14.35 -11.85
CA GLY A 266 18.93 15.65 -11.20
C GLY A 266 19.43 15.68 -9.75
N ASN A 267 18.70 16.41 -8.88
CA ASN A 267 18.96 16.55 -7.45
C ASN A 267 18.49 15.29 -6.67
N ASP A 268 19.08 14.13 -6.97
CA ASP A 268 18.83 12.87 -6.24
C ASP A 268 17.41 12.28 -6.40
N VAL A 269 16.82 12.37 -7.60
CA VAL A 269 15.58 11.67 -7.92
C VAL A 269 15.89 10.25 -8.39
N HIS A 270 15.35 9.26 -7.68
CA HIS A 270 15.64 7.84 -7.90
C HIS A 270 14.53 7.19 -8.72
N PHE A 271 14.82 6.82 -9.96
CA PHE A 271 13.89 6.09 -10.81
C PHE A 271 14.07 4.60 -10.59
N ALA A 272 13.00 3.94 -10.18
CA ALA A 272 13.07 2.55 -9.75
C ALA A 272 11.94 1.73 -10.32
N ARG A 273 12.26 0.48 -10.67
CA ARG A 273 11.31 -0.53 -11.08
C ARG A 273 10.73 -1.19 -9.84
N TYR A 274 9.41 -1.16 -9.69
CA TYR A 274 8.71 -1.84 -8.61
C TYR A 274 8.83 -3.36 -8.75
N LEU A 275 9.21 -4.04 -7.66
CA LEU A 275 9.33 -5.50 -7.63
C LEU A 275 8.23 -6.17 -6.81
N GLY A 276 7.89 -5.61 -5.66
CA GLY A 276 6.85 -6.20 -4.81
C GLY A 276 6.88 -5.68 -3.38
N VAL A 277 5.95 -6.19 -2.58
CA VAL A 277 5.85 -5.85 -1.16
C VAL A 277 6.62 -6.85 -0.29
N GLY A 278 7.02 -6.40 0.88
CA GLY A 278 7.63 -7.23 1.90
C GLY A 278 7.48 -6.62 3.28
N THR A 279 8.06 -7.27 4.27
CA THR A 279 8.20 -6.70 5.61
C THR A 279 9.67 -6.60 5.97
N VAL A 280 9.98 -5.64 6.83
CA VAL A 280 11.29 -5.52 7.46
C VAL A 280 11.15 -5.50 8.97
N LYS A 281 12.15 -6.04 9.64
CA LYS A 281 12.23 -6.05 11.10
C LYS A 281 13.67 -5.79 11.54
N GLY A 282 13.84 -4.98 12.57
CA GLY A 282 15.14 -4.82 13.24
C GLY A 282 15.51 -6.10 14.01
N LEU A 283 16.73 -6.58 13.82
CA LEU A 283 17.31 -7.69 14.56
C LEU A 283 18.30 -7.13 15.57
N SER A 284 18.06 -7.38 16.86
CA SER A 284 18.94 -6.94 17.96
C SER A 284 19.63 -8.11 18.68
N ASN A 285 19.35 -9.35 18.26
CA ASN A 285 19.92 -10.57 18.83
C ASN A 285 20.00 -11.68 17.77
N TRP A 286 21.12 -12.38 17.70
CA TRP A 286 21.36 -13.51 16.80
C TRP A 286 20.53 -14.75 17.11
N SER A 287 20.04 -14.91 18.34
CA SER A 287 19.25 -16.10 18.71
C SER A 287 17.86 -16.15 18.06
N SER A 288 17.43 -15.08 17.37
CA SER A 288 16.15 -14.99 16.67
C SER A 288 16.32 -14.89 15.16
N LEU A 289 17.34 -15.53 14.59
CA LEU A 289 17.53 -15.56 13.14
C LEU A 289 16.34 -16.29 12.48
N PRO A 290 15.63 -15.62 11.56
CA PRO A 290 14.48 -16.22 10.91
C PRO A 290 14.92 -17.13 9.76
N GLU A 291 14.23 -18.25 9.59
CA GLU A 291 14.44 -19.14 8.45
C GLU A 291 13.97 -18.44 7.15
N ASN A 292 14.73 -18.62 6.07
CA ASN A 292 14.37 -18.20 4.71
C ASN A 292 14.22 -16.69 4.46
N ARG A 293 15.10 -15.84 5.04
CA ARG A 293 15.06 -14.37 4.89
C ARG A 293 16.37 -13.77 4.37
N VAL A 294 16.33 -12.49 4.00
CA VAL A 294 17.52 -11.72 3.63
C VAL A 294 17.96 -10.85 4.80
N LEU A 295 19.22 -10.96 5.22
CA LEU A 295 19.84 -10.08 6.19
C LEU A 295 20.50 -8.89 5.51
N LEU A 296 20.32 -7.73 6.13
CA LEU A 296 20.91 -6.47 5.70
C LEU A 296 21.80 -5.93 6.83
N PRO A 297 23.07 -5.59 6.54
CA PRO A 297 24.09 -5.10 7.47
C PRO A 297 23.89 -3.64 7.89
N PHE A 298 22.64 -3.18 7.92
CA PHE A 298 22.28 -1.84 8.34
C PHE A 298 20.97 -1.86 9.12
N GLY A 299 20.78 -0.86 9.96
CA GLY A 299 19.61 -0.70 10.82
C GLY A 299 18.79 0.55 10.50
N TRP A 300 17.90 0.91 11.42
CA TRP A 300 17.01 2.06 11.24
C TRP A 300 17.73 3.41 11.21
N ASP A 301 18.91 3.52 11.83
CA ASP A 301 19.68 4.77 11.91
C ASP A 301 20.24 5.21 10.54
N SER A 302 20.30 4.31 9.55
CA SER A 302 20.76 4.62 8.20
C SER A 302 19.65 5.00 7.22
N LEU A 303 18.41 5.10 7.70
CA LEU A 303 17.29 5.53 6.88
C LEU A 303 17.48 6.96 6.38
N GLN A 304 17.13 7.17 5.12
CA GLN A 304 17.11 8.49 4.53
C GLN A 304 15.80 8.69 3.77
N LYS A 305 15.25 9.89 3.86
CA LYS A 305 14.15 10.31 3.00
C LYS A 305 14.71 10.57 1.61
N ARG A 306 14.16 9.88 0.61
CA ARG A 306 14.59 9.98 -0.78
C ARG A 306 13.38 10.22 -1.66
N GLU A 307 13.61 10.97 -2.72
CA GLU A 307 12.62 11.11 -3.78
C GLU A 307 12.71 9.91 -4.71
N TRP A 308 11.61 9.17 -4.83
CA TRP A 308 11.47 8.00 -5.69
C TRP A 308 10.45 8.26 -6.78
N VAL A 309 10.70 7.76 -7.99
CA VAL A 309 9.69 7.56 -9.03
C VAL A 309 9.59 6.06 -9.26
N VAL A 310 8.51 5.48 -8.74
CA VAL A 310 8.30 4.03 -8.69
C VAL A 310 7.44 3.61 -9.88
N GLY A 311 8.07 2.94 -10.84
CA GLY A 311 7.48 2.54 -12.12
C GLY A 311 7.33 1.05 -12.31
#